data_AF-A0A7S2QNH0-F1
#
_entry.id   AF-A0A7S2QNH0-F1
#
_cell.length_a   1.000
_cell.length_b   1.000
_cell.length_c   1.000
_cell.angle_alpha   90.00
_cell.angle_beta   90.00
_cell.angle_gamma   90.00
#
_symmetry.space_group_name_H-M   'P 1'
#
loop_
_entity.id
_entity.type
_entity.pdbx_description
1 polymer ?
#
loop_
_entity_poly.entity_id
_entity_poly.type
_entity_poly.pdbx_seq_one_letter_code
_entity_poly.pdbx_strand_id
1 'polypeptide(L)'
;VIRCIDGARYLMLRVCDLRTGHALIEAHVRCYCVRHHPLRGHELVPMRLELPDDALGGSLLLTLPYVVCHRIDAWSPLAPSSEATSRPASEAAPWSASRAPRAARLGRDVWRTSR
;
A
#
# COMPACT_ATOMS: atom_id res chain seq x y z
N VAL A 1 -5.44 3.40 -1.12
CA VAL A 1 -5.22 4.86 -1.20
C VAL A 1 -5.18 5.44 0.20
N ILE A 2 -4.37 6.47 0.45
CA ILE A 2 -4.38 7.19 1.74
C ILE A 2 -5.17 8.50 1.55
N ARG A 3 -6.09 8.80 2.46
CA ARG A 3 -6.91 10.03 2.42
C ARG A 3 -6.96 10.71 3.79
N CYS A 4 -7.11 12.02 3.79
CA CYS A 4 -7.47 12.80 4.98
C CYS A 4 -8.96 13.12 4.92
N ILE A 5 -9.72 12.76 5.95
CA ILE A 5 -11.16 13.03 6.09
C ILE A 5 -11.36 13.55 7.51
N ASP A 6 -11.93 14.74 7.67
CA ASP A 6 -12.18 15.39 8.97
C ASP A 6 -10.95 15.45 9.90
N GLY A 7 -9.76 15.68 9.33
CA GLY A 7 -8.50 15.76 10.06
C GLY A 7 -7.88 14.39 10.42
N ALA A 8 -8.56 13.27 10.16
CA ALA A 8 -8.05 11.93 10.36
C ALA A 8 -7.52 11.32 9.04
N ARG A 9 -6.46 10.50 9.14
CA ARG A 9 -5.85 9.80 8.00
C ARG A 9 -6.37 8.37 7.90
N TYR A 10 -6.71 7.95 6.70
CA TYR A 10 -7.27 6.64 6.41
C TYR A 10 -6.50 5.95 5.29
N LEU A 11 -6.11 4.69 5.51
CA LEU A 11 -5.76 3.77 4.44
C LEU A 11 -7.04 3.06 3.97
N MET A 12 -7.42 3.28 2.73
CA MET A 12 -8.60 2.70 2.11
C MET A 12 -8.21 1.71 1.01
N LEU A 13 -8.74 0.49 1.06
CA LEU A 13 -8.50 -0.60 0.11
C LEU A 13 -9.85 -0.98 -0.52
N ARG A 14 -9.91 -1.14 -1.84
CA ARG A 14 -11.12 -1.64 -2.50
C ARG A 14 -10.96 -3.13 -2.73
N VAL A 15 -11.92 -3.90 -2.25
CA VAL A 15 -11.97 -5.36 -2.38
C VAL A 15 -13.23 -5.71 -3.15
N CYS A 16 -13.16 -6.70 -4.04
CA CYS A 16 -14.32 -7.20 -4.75
C CYS A 16 -14.14 -8.69 -5.01
N ASP A 17 -15.26 -9.40 -5.13
CA ASP A 17 -15.28 -10.75 -5.65
C ASP A 17 -15.50 -10.69 -7.17
N LEU A 18 -14.62 -11.34 -7.93
CA LEU A 18 -14.67 -11.39 -9.39
C LEU A 18 -15.23 -12.72 -9.90
N ARG A 19 -15.66 -13.61 -9.00
CA ARG A 19 -16.25 -14.90 -9.36
C ARG A 19 -17.62 -14.71 -9.99
N THR A 20 -17.86 -15.37 -11.12
CA THR A 20 -19.13 -15.26 -11.87
C THR A 20 -20.17 -16.30 -11.47
N GLY A 21 -19.75 -17.46 -10.96
CA GLY A 21 -20.64 -18.61 -10.73
C GLY A 21 -21.30 -18.66 -9.34
N HIS A 22 -20.56 -18.30 -8.30
CA HIS A 22 -21.02 -18.39 -6.91
C HIS A 22 -20.51 -17.21 -6.11
N ALA A 23 -21.40 -16.63 -5.29
CA ALA A 23 -21.02 -15.58 -4.36
C ALA A 23 -20.18 -16.16 -3.22
N LEU A 24 -19.14 -15.43 -2.80
CA LEU A 24 -18.44 -15.73 -1.56
C LEU A 24 -19.36 -15.48 -0.36
N ILE A 25 -19.71 -16.55 0.35
CA ILE A 25 -20.55 -16.52 1.55
C ILE A 25 -19.65 -16.38 2.78
N GLU A 26 -20.09 -15.61 3.78
CA GLU A 26 -19.35 -15.40 5.04
C GLU A 26 -17.91 -14.93 4.81
N ALA A 27 -17.75 -13.96 3.90
CA ALA A 27 -16.45 -13.36 3.65
C ALA A 27 -16.01 -12.52 4.85
N HIS A 28 -14.74 -12.60 5.23
CA HIS A 28 -14.14 -11.78 6.29
C HIS A 28 -12.83 -11.19 5.82
N VAL A 29 -12.46 -10.03 6.36
CA VAL A 29 -11.17 -9.38 6.07
C VAL A 29 -10.39 -9.09 7.33
N ARG A 30 -9.08 -9.30 7.24
CA ARG A 30 -8.08 -8.87 8.22
C ARG A 30 -6.95 -8.20 7.47
N CYS A 31 -6.37 -7.16 8.06
CA CYS A 31 -5.26 -6.43 7.48
C CYS A 31 -4.03 -6.55 8.39
N TYR A 32 -2.86 -6.71 7.78
CA TYR A 32 -1.59 -6.82 8.48
C TYR A 32 -0.55 -5.93 7.79
N CYS A 33 0.22 -5.21 8.60
CA CYS A 33 1.40 -4.48 8.16
C CYS A 33 2.62 -5.39 8.31
N VAL A 34 3.37 -5.59 7.24
CA VAL A 34 4.67 -6.25 7.29
C VAL A 34 5.73 -5.17 7.40
N ARG A 35 6.48 -5.16 8.51
CA ARG A 35 7.56 -4.20 8.74
C ARG A 35 8.89 -4.92 8.94
N HIS A 36 9.98 -4.27 8.55
CA HIS A 36 11.32 -4.77 8.82
C HIS A 36 11.84 -4.15 10.12
N HIS A 37 12.07 -4.97 11.13
CA HIS A 37 12.67 -4.61 12.40
C HIS A 37 14.18 -4.93 12.37
N PRO A 38 15.07 -3.98 12.69
CA PRO A 38 16.52 -4.15 12.52
C PRO A 38 17.12 -5.39 13.20
N LEU A 39 16.58 -5.77 14.37
CA LEU A 39 17.07 -6.90 15.16
C LEU A 39 16.25 -8.18 15.02
N ARG A 40 15.01 -8.08 14.52
CA ARG A 40 14.03 -9.18 14.56
C ARG A 40 13.60 -9.64 13.16
N GLY A 41 14.09 -8.97 12.12
CA GLY A 41 13.71 -9.25 10.74
C GLY A 41 12.29 -8.77 10.44
N HIS A 42 11.57 -9.53 9.63
CA HIS A 42 10.20 -9.16 9.24
C HIS A 42 9.19 -9.50 10.34
N GLU A 43 8.45 -8.49 10.78
CA GLU A 43 7.35 -8.63 11.74
C GLU A 43 6.01 -8.41 11.04
N LEU A 44 5.03 -9.25 11.39
CA LEU A 44 3.64 -9.11 10.97
C LEU A 44 2.86 -8.42 12.09
N VAL A 45 2.33 -7.22 11.83
CA VAL A 45 1.60 -6.44 12.84
C VAL A 45 0.14 -6.28 12.39
N PRO A 46 -0.85 -6.72 13.19
CA PRO A 46 -2.26 -6.57 12.83
C PRO A 46 -2.65 -5.09 12.74
N MET A 47 -3.52 -4.77 11.78
CA MET A 47 -4.03 -3.42 11.55
C MET A 47 -5.52 -3.38 11.86
N ARG A 48 -5.91 -2.47 12.76
CA ARG A 48 -7.32 -2.31 13.15
C ARG A 48 -8.19 -1.75 12.03
N LEU A 49 -9.31 -2.38 11.71
CA LEU A 49 -10.23 -1.91 10.67
C LEU A 49 -11.41 -1.16 11.29
N GLU A 50 -11.73 0.02 10.77
CA GLU A 50 -12.98 0.72 11.11
C GLU A 50 -14.14 0.25 10.22
N LEU A 51 -13.84 -0.10 8.96
CA LEU A 51 -14.82 -0.63 8.01
C LEU A 51 -14.21 -1.81 7.23
N PRO A 52 -14.82 -2.99 7.22
CA PRO A 52 -15.79 -3.44 8.23
C PRO A 52 -15.12 -3.45 9.63
N ASP A 53 -15.92 -3.33 10.68
CA ASP A 53 -15.41 -3.39 12.07
C ASP A 53 -14.80 -4.77 12.34
N ASP A 54 -13.49 -4.82 12.57
CA ASP A 54 -12.77 -6.07 12.81
C ASP A 54 -13.01 -6.66 14.20
N ALA A 55 -13.42 -5.86 15.19
CA ALA A 55 -13.81 -6.34 16.50
C ALA A 55 -15.10 -7.17 16.44
N LEU A 56 -15.95 -6.90 15.44
CA LEU A 56 -17.16 -7.66 15.12
C LEU A 56 -16.91 -8.77 14.07
N GLY A 57 -15.65 -9.08 13.77
CA GLY A 57 -15.26 -10.16 12.87
C GLY A 57 -14.97 -9.73 11.43
N GLY A 58 -15.11 -8.45 11.09
CA GLY A 58 -14.70 -7.92 9.79
C GLY A 58 -15.45 -8.53 8.59
N SER A 59 -16.73 -8.84 8.78
CA SER A 59 -17.58 -9.49 7.77
C SER A 59 -17.82 -8.61 6.54
N LEU A 60 -17.87 -9.22 5.36
CA LEU A 60 -18.05 -8.58 4.06
C LEU A 60 -19.19 -9.24 3.29
N LEU A 61 -20.00 -8.42 2.63
CA LEU A 61 -20.92 -8.86 1.59
C LEU A 61 -20.38 -8.41 0.23
N LEU A 62 -19.77 -9.32 -0.52
CA LEU A 62 -19.04 -9.02 -1.76
C LEU A 62 -19.90 -9.13 -3.03
N THR A 63 -21.22 -8.96 -2.93
CA THR A 63 -22.09 -8.81 -4.10
C THR A 63 -21.75 -7.56 -4.93
N LEU A 64 -21.16 -6.56 -4.29
CA LEU A 64 -20.61 -5.35 -4.91
C LEU A 64 -19.19 -5.09 -4.36
N PRO A 65 -18.36 -4.30 -5.07
CA PRO A 65 -17.07 -3.89 -4.54
C PRO A 65 -17.21 -3.15 -3.20
N TYR A 66 -16.48 -3.61 -2.18
CA TYR A 66 -16.49 -3.08 -0.83
C TYR A 66 -15.22 -2.26 -0.55
N VAL A 67 -15.32 -1.26 0.32
CA VAL A 67 -14.17 -0.44 0.75
C VAL A 67 -13.80 -0.80 2.18
N VAL A 68 -12.58 -1.28 2.35
CA VAL A 68 -11.97 -1.56 3.64
C VAL A 68 -11.18 -0.35 4.11
N CYS A 69 -11.44 0.13 5.32
CA CYS A 69 -10.83 1.32 5.90
C CYS A 69 -10.06 0.97 7.18
N HIS A 70 -8.79 1.34 7.18
CA HIS A 70 -7.94 1.36 8.36
C HIS A 70 -7.64 2.82 8.73
N ARG A 71 -7.96 3.22 9.96
CA ARG A 71 -7.57 4.54 10.46
C ARG A 71 -6.09 4.54 10.88
N ILE A 72 -5.34 5.50 10.36
CA ILE A 72 -3.94 5.74 10.72
C ILE A 72 -3.92 6.66 11.95
N ASP A 73 -4.18 6.09 13.12
CA ASP A 73 -4.06 6.74 14.43
C ASP A 73 -2.77 6.30 15.16
N ALA A 74 -2.60 6.69 16.43
CA ALA A 74 -1.41 6.38 17.22
C ALA A 74 -1.13 4.88 17.41
N TRP A 75 -2.13 4.01 17.22
CA TRP A 75 -2.00 2.56 17.33
C TRP A 75 -1.78 1.89 15.97
N SER A 76 -1.88 2.66 14.89
CA SER A 76 -1.58 2.16 13.56
C SER A 76 -0.10 1.85 13.41
N PRO A 77 0.29 0.70 12.85
CA PRO A 77 1.68 0.43 12.49
C PRO A 77 2.18 1.34 11.34
N LEU A 78 1.28 2.06 10.66
CA LEU A 78 1.59 3.06 9.65
C LEU A 78 1.68 4.47 10.21
N ALA A 79 1.44 4.66 11.51
CA ALA A 79 1.67 5.94 12.15
C ALA A 79 3.13 6.35 11.95
N PRO A 80 3.40 7.64 11.65
CA PRO A 80 4.77 8.10 11.49
C PRO A 80 5.54 7.78 12.77
N SER A 81 6.64 7.04 12.64
CA SER A 81 7.59 6.92 13.73
C SER A 81 8.14 8.32 14.03
N SER A 82 8.43 8.61 15.30
CA SER A 82 9.07 9.87 15.69
C SER A 82 10.37 10.12 14.89
N GLU A 83 11.08 9.07 14.51
CA GLU A 83 12.29 9.11 13.67
C GLU A 83 12.03 9.53 12.22
N ALA A 84 10.88 9.20 11.63
CA ALA A 84 10.53 9.65 10.29
C ALA A 84 10.20 11.15 10.25
N THR A 85 9.73 11.70 11.37
CA THR A 85 9.38 13.12 11.51
C THR A 85 10.63 14.01 11.66
N SER A 86 11.73 13.47 12.21
CA SER A 86 13.01 14.19 12.28
C SER A 86 13.75 14.28 10.95
N ARG A 87 13.30 13.58 9.89
CA ARG A 87 13.90 13.69 8.57
C ARG A 87 13.36 14.94 7.87
N PRO A 88 14.18 15.97 7.60
CA PRO A 88 13.70 17.20 6.98
C PRO A 88 13.05 16.88 5.63
N ALA A 89 11.94 17.55 5.32
CA ALA A 89 11.15 17.34 4.10
C ALA A 89 11.98 17.44 2.80
N SER A 90 13.16 18.09 2.85
CA SER A 90 14.13 18.17 1.77
C SER A 90 14.76 16.82 1.38
N GLU A 91 14.72 15.82 2.25
CA GLU A 91 15.36 14.51 2.05
C GLU A 91 14.33 13.38 1.79
N ALA A 92 13.04 13.70 1.82
CA ALA A 92 11.99 12.83 1.31
C ALA A 92 12.16 12.70 -0.20
N ALA A 93 12.98 11.72 -0.61
CA ALA A 93 13.30 11.44 -2.00
C ALA A 93 12.03 11.52 -2.87
N PRO A 94 12.04 12.33 -3.94
CA PRO A 94 10.92 12.36 -4.87
C PRO A 94 10.85 10.97 -5.53
N TRP A 95 9.84 10.20 -5.15
CA TRP A 95 9.52 8.90 -5.74
C TRP A 95 9.25 8.98 -7.26
N SER A 96 9.24 10.19 -7.83
CA SER A 96 9.15 10.49 -9.26
C SER A 96 10.48 10.50 -10.03
N ALA A 97 11.65 10.37 -9.39
CA ALA A 97 12.94 10.47 -10.10
C ALA A 97 13.41 9.17 -10.79
N SER A 98 12.78 8.02 -10.57
CA SER A 98 13.25 6.72 -11.11
C SER A 98 12.54 6.24 -12.39
N ARG A 99 11.64 7.04 -12.98
CA ARG A 99 11.01 6.75 -14.28
C ARG A 99 11.50 7.68 -15.39
N ALA A 100 12.81 7.87 -15.50
CA ALA A 100 13.40 8.21 -16.79
C ALA A 100 13.56 6.89 -17.59
N PRO A 101 13.02 6.77 -18.82
CA PRO A 101 13.35 5.61 -19.64
C PRO A 101 14.86 5.62 -19.84
N ARG A 102 15.52 4.49 -19.57
CA ARG A 102 16.91 4.26 -20.00
C ARG A 102 16.94 4.44 -21.52
N ALA A 103 17.31 5.64 -21.96
CA ALA A 103 17.61 5.90 -23.36
C ALA A 103 18.59 4.81 -23.81
N ALA A 104 18.21 4.12 -24.88
CA ALA A 104 19.00 3.08 -25.50
C ALA A 104 20.44 3.55 -25.62
N ARG A 105 21.39 2.74 -25.13
CA ARG A 105 22.79 2.86 -25.50
C ARG A 105 22.84 2.63 -27.01
N LEU A 106 22.78 3.72 -27.77
CA LEU A 106 23.17 3.76 -29.17
C LEU A 106 24.67 3.45 -29.17
N GLY A 107 25.02 2.18 -29.41
CA GLY A 107 26.33 1.83 -29.93
C GLY A 107 26.42 2.40 -31.34
N ARG A 108 26.91 3.63 -31.45
CA ARG A 108 27.54 4.09 -32.68
C ARG A 108 28.96 3.57 -32.65
N ASP A 109 29.31 2.86 -33.71
CA ASP A 109 30.62 2.78 -34.37
C ASP A 109 30.63 1.47 -35.16
N VAL A 110 30.91 1.40 -36.46
CA VAL A 110 31.58 2.30 -37.38
C VAL A 110 31.22 1.83 -38.79
N TRP A 111 31.04 2.80 -39.69
CA TRP A 111 30.94 2.60 -41.14
C TRP A 111 32.17 1.87 -41.71
N ARG A 112 31.97 0.82 -42.50
CA ARG A 112 32.85 0.50 -43.64
C ARG A 112 32.04 -0.06 -44.82
N THR A 113 32.13 0.69 -45.91
CA THR A 113 31.86 0.36 -47.32
C THR A 113 32.67 -0.88 -47.75
N SER A 114 32.44 -1.65 -48.81
CA SER A 114 31.89 -1.36 -50.14
C SER A 114 31.70 -2.68 -50.92
N ARG A 115 30.78 -2.63 -51.89
CA ARG A 115 30.65 -3.44 -53.13
C ARG A 115 30.29 -4.92 -53.01
#